data_AF-A0A9K3GPB4-F1
#
_entry.id   AF-A0A9K3GPB4-F1
#
_cell.length_a   1.000
_cell.length_b   1.000
_cell.length_c   1.000
_cell.angle_alpha   90.00
_cell.angle_beta   90.00
_cell.angle_gamma   90.00
#
_symmetry.space_group_name_H-M   'P 1'
#
loop_
_entity.id
_entity.type
_entity.pdbx_description
1 polymer ?
#
loop_
_entity_poly.entity_id
_entity_poly.type
_entity_poly.pdbx_seq_one_letter_code
_entity_poly.pdbx_strand_id
1 'polypeptide(L)'
;MSKWKKADGGREHRERGQTRERKHLGFLEKKQDYKKRADRYHKRQDYLRNLEKKAAERNPDEFYYGMAKKQTRSGVHVEVTGHLTHEEVSLMKSQDKGYVAYQ
;
A
#
# COMPACT_ATOMS: atom_id res chain seq x y z
N MET A 1 -21.82 -32.34 25.63
CA MET A 1 -21.82 -31.21 26.58
C MET A 1 -21.39 -31.73 27.94
N SER A 2 -20.16 -31.46 28.39
CA SER A 2 -19.64 -32.03 29.64
C SER A 2 -20.27 -31.34 30.86
N LYS A 3 -21.15 -32.06 31.57
CA LYS A 3 -21.88 -31.65 32.78
C LYS A 3 -21.03 -31.67 34.07
N TRP A 4 -19.75 -31.31 34.01
CA TRP A 4 -18.93 -31.09 35.21
C TRP A 4 -17.82 -30.09 34.87
N LYS A 5 -18.11 -28.79 34.96
CA LYS A 5 -17.05 -27.77 34.91
C LYS A 5 -16.58 -27.57 36.34
N LYS A 6 -15.32 -27.88 36.63
CA LYS A 6 -14.72 -27.47 37.90
C LYS A 6 -14.77 -25.93 37.99
N ALA A 7 -15.01 -25.41 39.19
CA ALA A 7 -15.22 -23.97 39.44
C ALA A 7 -13.96 -23.13 39.17
N ASP A 8 -12.79 -23.76 39.05
CA ASP A 8 -11.58 -23.16 38.49
C ASP A 8 -11.66 -23.19 36.96
N GLY A 9 -12.53 -22.35 36.38
CA GLY A 9 -12.43 -22.03 34.95
C GLY A 9 -10.97 -21.71 34.63
N GLY A 10 -10.32 -22.57 33.84
CA GLY A 10 -8.86 -22.66 33.75
C GLY A 10 -8.20 -21.29 33.66
N ARG A 11 -7.14 -21.08 34.45
CA ARG A 11 -6.43 -19.80 34.53
C ARG A 11 -6.02 -19.33 33.13
N GLU A 12 -6.27 -18.07 32.84
CA GLU A 12 -5.83 -17.45 31.60
C GLU A 12 -4.29 -17.52 31.49
N HIS A 13 -3.80 -18.12 30.40
CA HIS A 13 -2.37 -18.17 30.13
C HIS A 13 -1.93 -16.86 29.47
N ARG A 14 -1.14 -16.07 30.21
CA ARG A 14 -0.56 -14.82 29.69
C ARG A 14 0.68 -15.10 28.84
N GLU A 15 0.84 -14.32 27.78
CA GLU A 15 2.02 -14.40 26.92
C GLU A 15 3.24 -13.66 27.51
N ARG A 16 4.44 -14.14 27.20
CA ARG A 16 5.70 -13.50 27.63
C ARG A 16 6.19 -12.47 26.61
N GLY A 17 6.74 -11.37 27.11
CA GLY A 17 7.42 -10.35 26.29
C GLY A 17 8.83 -10.74 25.81
N GLN A 18 9.47 -9.84 25.06
CA GLN A 18 10.87 -9.96 24.62
C GLN A 18 11.87 -9.85 25.80
N THR A 19 12.97 -10.61 25.75
CA THR A 19 14.03 -10.54 26.77
C THR A 19 14.69 -9.16 26.78
N ARG A 20 15.10 -8.66 27.96
CA ARG A 20 15.67 -7.31 28.14
C ARG A 20 16.85 -7.02 27.20
N GLU A 21 17.79 -7.96 27.07
CA GLU A 21 18.97 -7.84 26.21
C GLU A 21 18.61 -7.67 24.73
N ARG A 22 17.48 -8.27 24.29
CA ARG A 22 17.03 -8.28 22.90
C ARG A 22 15.93 -7.26 22.60
N LYS A 23 15.63 -6.36 23.54
CA LYS A 23 14.62 -5.30 23.34
C LYS A 23 14.93 -4.38 22.16
N HIS A 24 16.22 -4.22 21.83
CA HIS A 24 16.67 -3.43 20.68
C HIS A 24 16.18 -3.99 19.32
N LEU A 25 15.83 -5.29 19.24
CA LEU A 25 15.27 -5.91 18.04
C LEU A 25 13.76 -5.62 17.86
N GLY A 26 13.15 -4.93 18.81
CA GLY A 26 11.72 -4.63 18.80
C GLY A 26 10.85 -5.75 19.38
N PHE A 27 9.60 -5.79 18.93
CA PHE A 27 8.57 -6.69 19.45
C PHE A 27 8.86 -8.16 19.09
N LEU A 28 8.63 -9.08 20.04
CA LEU A 28 8.78 -10.51 19.82
C LEU A 28 7.53 -11.07 19.15
N GLU A 29 7.60 -11.24 17.83
CA GLU A 29 6.53 -11.83 17.01
C GLU A 29 6.06 -13.17 17.59
N LYS A 30 4.74 -13.34 17.74
CA LYS A 30 4.11 -14.59 18.18
C LYS A 30 3.41 -15.29 17.03
N LYS A 31 2.85 -16.47 17.29
CA LYS A 31 2.20 -17.28 16.26
C LYS A 31 1.06 -16.53 15.55
N GLN A 32 0.31 -15.70 16.27
CA GLN A 32 -0.76 -14.91 15.68
C GLN A 32 -0.23 -13.87 14.69
N ASP A 33 0.85 -13.17 15.05
CA ASP A 33 1.50 -12.17 14.20
C ASP A 33 2.14 -12.82 12.97
N TYR A 34 2.82 -13.96 13.18
CA TYR A 34 3.37 -14.78 12.09
C TYR A 34 2.29 -15.14 11.07
N LYS A 35 1.11 -15.59 11.53
CA LYS A 35 0.00 -15.92 10.62
C LYS A 35 -0.40 -14.70 9.80
N LYS A 36 -0.63 -13.55 10.44
CA LYS A 36 -0.96 -12.29 9.74
C LYS A 36 0.12 -11.90 8.71
N ARG A 37 1.40 -12.04 9.07
CA ARG A 37 2.52 -11.74 8.18
C ARG A 37 2.59 -12.70 7.00
N ALA A 38 2.44 -14.00 7.24
CA ALA A 38 2.44 -15.04 6.22
C ALA A 38 1.27 -14.85 5.23
N ASP A 39 0.06 -14.58 5.74
CA ASP A 39 -1.12 -14.32 4.91
C ASP A 39 -0.91 -13.09 4.02
N ARG A 40 -0.35 -12.00 4.57
CA ARG A 40 -0.01 -10.81 3.78
C ARG A 40 1.03 -11.11 2.71
N TYR A 41 2.06 -11.90 3.03
CA TYR A 41 3.10 -12.29 2.10
C TYR A 41 2.53 -13.12 0.94
N HIS A 42 1.74 -14.16 1.24
CA HIS A 42 1.12 -14.99 0.21
C HIS A 42 0.17 -14.18 -0.68
N LYS A 43 -0.67 -13.31 -0.11
CA LYS A 43 -1.53 -12.40 -0.91
C LYS A 43 -0.73 -11.54 -1.88
N ARG A 44 0.42 -11.01 -1.45
CA ARG A 44 1.31 -10.23 -2.32
C ARG A 44 1.92 -11.10 -3.42
N GLN A 45 2.38 -12.30 -3.08
CA GLN A 45 2.94 -13.25 -4.05
C GLN A 45 1.90 -13.68 -5.10
N ASP A 46 0.68 -13.99 -4.68
CA ASP A 46 -0.42 -14.34 -5.58
C ASP A 46 -0.75 -13.19 -6.54
N TYR A 47 -0.78 -11.96 -6.02
CA TYR A 47 -0.99 -10.77 -6.83
C TYR A 47 0.13 -10.58 -7.87
N LEU A 48 1.40 -10.73 -7.47
CA LEU A 48 2.54 -10.60 -8.39
C LEU A 48 2.51 -11.68 -9.47
N ARG A 49 2.26 -12.95 -9.11
CA ARG A 49 2.13 -14.06 -10.07
C ARG A 49 1.03 -13.80 -11.10
N ASN A 50 -0.09 -13.23 -10.67
CA ASN A 50 -1.18 -12.85 -11.57
C ASN A 50 -0.77 -11.70 -12.51
N LEU A 51 0.01 -10.72 -12.04
CA LEU A 51 0.53 -9.65 -12.89
C LEU A 51 1.55 -10.17 -13.91
N GLU A 52 2.45 -11.07 -13.49
CA GLU A 52 3.42 -11.72 -14.37
C GLU A 52 2.72 -12.51 -15.47
N LYS A 53 1.70 -13.30 -15.11
CA LYS A 53 0.89 -14.04 -16.08
C LYS A 53 0.21 -13.11 -17.09
N LYS A 54 -0.41 -12.03 -16.62
CA LYS A 54 -1.04 -11.02 -17.51
C LYS A 54 -0.03 -10.35 -18.44
N ALA A 55 1.17 -10.08 -17.95
CA ALA A 55 2.24 -9.50 -18.77
C ALA A 55 2.75 -10.48 -19.83
N ALA A 56 2.86 -11.77 -19.49
CA ALA A 56 3.28 -12.83 -20.41
C ALA A 56 2.23 -13.13 -21.49
N GLU A 57 0.93 -13.06 -21.15
CA GLU A 57 -0.20 -13.30 -22.06
C GLU A 57 -0.64 -12.05 -22.84
N ARG A 58 0.13 -10.95 -22.79
CA ARG A 58 -0.21 -9.68 -23.44
C ARG A 58 -0.21 -9.80 -24.96
N ASN A 59 -1.28 -9.35 -25.60
CA ASN A 59 -1.33 -9.22 -27.05
C ASN A 59 -0.58 -7.93 -27.48
N PRO A 60 0.49 -8.00 -28.30
CA PRO A 60 1.22 -6.82 -28.77
C PRO A 60 0.36 -5.86 -29.60
N ASP A 61 -0.68 -6.35 -30.26
CA ASP A 61 -1.56 -5.58 -31.14
C ASP A 61 -2.83 -5.07 -30.42
N GLU A 62 -2.89 -5.19 -29.09
CA GLU A 62 -4.04 -4.71 -28.32
C GLU A 62 -4.22 -3.19 -28.44
N PHE A 63 -5.45 -2.76 -28.74
CA PHE A 63 -5.81 -1.35 -28.81
C PHE A 63 -7.03 -1.05 -27.93
N TYR A 64 -6.88 -0.07 -27.04
CA TYR A 64 -7.97 0.50 -26.25
C TYR A 64 -8.05 2.01 -26.53
N TYR A 65 -9.24 2.56 -26.72
CA TYR A 65 -9.44 4.00 -26.99
C TYR A 65 -8.81 4.93 -25.94
N GLY A 66 -8.63 4.47 -24.70
CA GLY A 66 -7.93 5.20 -23.65
C GLY A 66 -6.43 5.43 -23.90
N MET A 67 -5.80 4.62 -24.76
CA MET A 67 -4.39 4.77 -25.15
C MET A 67 -4.12 6.09 -25.88
N ALA A 68 -5.13 6.68 -26.53
CA ALA A 68 -4.98 7.97 -27.23
C ALA A 68 -4.72 9.16 -26.27
N LYS A 69 -5.20 9.06 -25.02
CA LYS A 69 -5.06 10.12 -24.01
C LYS A 69 -3.96 9.82 -22.99
N LYS A 70 -3.70 8.55 -22.73
CA LYS A 70 -2.75 8.09 -21.72
C LYS A 70 -1.34 8.03 -22.30
N GLN A 71 -0.36 8.43 -21.50
CA GLN A 71 1.05 8.35 -21.88
C GLN A 71 1.81 7.40 -20.98
N THR A 72 2.86 6.79 -21.54
CA THR A 72 3.80 5.93 -20.84
C THR A 72 5.19 6.51 -21.04
N ARG A 73 5.94 6.74 -19.96
CA ARG A 73 7.33 7.20 -20.02
C ARG A 73 8.23 6.08 -19.50
N SER A 74 9.21 5.65 -20.30
CA SER A 74 10.13 4.56 -19.97
C SER A 74 9.43 3.28 -19.48
N GLY A 75 8.27 2.96 -20.05
CA GLY A 75 7.48 1.78 -19.68
C GLY A 75 6.56 1.96 -18.45
N VAL A 76 6.56 3.11 -17.78
CA VAL A 76 5.69 3.41 -16.63
C VAL A 76 4.56 4.34 -17.04
N HIS A 77 3.33 4.03 -16.64
CA HIS A 77 2.17 4.90 -16.89
C HIS A 77 2.35 6.23 -16.14
N VAL A 78 2.18 7.34 -16.85
CA VAL A 78 2.22 8.68 -16.28
C VAL A 78 0.86 9.33 -16.46
N GLU A 79 0.29 9.81 -15.36
CA GLU A 79 -0.88 10.65 -15.41
C GLU A 79 -0.48 12.02 -15.96
N VAL A 80 -1.08 12.41 -17.07
CA VAL A 80 -0.91 13.76 -17.63
C VAL A 80 -1.77 14.68 -16.78
N THR A 81 -1.13 15.42 -15.87
CA THR A 81 -1.80 16.51 -15.16
C THR A 81 -2.13 17.64 -16.14
N GLY A 82 -3.26 18.30 -15.93
CA GLY A 82 -3.73 19.37 -16.81
C GLY A 82 -2.66 20.47 -16.95
N HIS A 83 -2.45 20.92 -18.18
CA HIS A 83 -1.64 22.10 -18.45
C HIS A 83 -2.52 23.34 -18.26
N LEU A 84 -2.05 24.28 -17.43
CA LEU A 84 -2.68 25.59 -17.32
C LEU A 84 -2.37 26.39 -18.59
N THR A 85 -3.36 27.14 -19.05
CA THR A 85 -3.18 28.11 -20.13
C THR A 85 -2.23 29.23 -19.69
N HIS A 86 -1.62 29.94 -20.64
CA HIS A 86 -0.71 31.04 -20.32
C HIS A 86 -1.39 32.15 -19.50
N GLU A 87 -2.66 32.42 -19.79
CA GLU A 87 -3.47 33.41 -19.08
C GLU A 87 -3.70 33.03 -17.62
N GLU A 88 -4.07 31.78 -17.36
CA GLU A 88 -4.24 31.25 -16.00
C GLU A 88 -2.92 31.32 -15.22
N VAL A 89 -1.80 30.95 -15.84
CA VAL A 89 -0.46 31.07 -15.22
C VAL A 89 -0.11 32.52 -14.92
N SER A 90 -0.44 33.45 -15.81
CA SER A 90 -0.18 34.88 -15.62
C SER A 90 -1.01 35.46 -14.46
N LEU A 91 -2.29 35.07 -14.38
CA LEU A 91 -3.19 35.44 -13.29
C LEU A 91 -2.68 34.92 -11.95
N MET A 92 -2.33 33.62 -11.87
CA MET A 92 -1.78 33.01 -10.65
C MET A 92 -0.52 33.73 -10.18
N LYS A 93 0.44 33.97 -11.08
CA LYS A 93 1.67 34.72 -10.75
C LYS A 93 1.40 36.14 -10.25
N SER A 94 0.36 36.79 -10.77
CA SER A 94 -0.02 38.13 -10.34
C SER A 94 -0.63 38.12 -8.93
N GLN A 95 -1.47 37.12 -8.63
CA GLN A 95 -2.04 36.90 -7.30
C GLN A 95 -0.95 36.54 -6.27
N ASP A 96 -0.02 35.65 -6.61
CA ASP A 96 1.08 35.24 -5.74
C ASP A 96 1.97 36.44 -5.34
N LYS A 97 2.25 37.35 -6.29
CA LYS A 97 2.99 38.59 -5.99
C LYS A 97 2.26 39.45 -4.96
N GLY A 98 0.94 39.59 -5.09
CA GLY A 98 0.12 40.33 -4.13
C GLY A 98 0.10 39.68 -2.75
N TYR A 99 0.01 38.34 -2.69
CA TYR A 99 0.02 37.58 -1.45
C TYR A 99 1.35 37.70 -0.69
N VAL A 100 2.47 37.54 -1.39
CA VAL A 100 3.82 37.67 -0.79
C VAL A 100 4.08 39.09 -0.32
N ALA A 101 3.59 40.12 -1.04
CA ALA A 101 3.76 41.51 -0.63
C ALA A 101 2.89 41.91 0.58
N TYR A 102 1.80 41.17 0.85
CA TYR A 102 0.92 41.41 1.99
C TYR A 102 1.44 40.77 3.30
N GLN A 103 2.33 39.79 3.19
CA GLN A 103 2.90 39.05 4.32
C GLN A 103 4.19 39.69 4.85
#